data_AF-A0A376W446-F1
#
_entry.id   AF-A0A376W446-F1
#
_cell.length_a   1.000
_cell.length_b   1.000
_cell.length_c   1.000
_cell.angle_alpha   90.00
_cell.angle_beta   90.00
_cell.angle_gamma   90.00
#
_symmetry.space_group_name_H-M   'P 1'
#
loop_
_entity.id
_entity.type
_entity.pdbx_description
1 polymer ?
#
loop_
_entity_poly.entity_id
_entity_poly.type
_entity_poly.pdbx_seq_one_letter_code
_entity_poly.pdbx_strand_id
1 'polypeptide(L)'
;MVVLGTVFAVIIAKQLYGGLGQNPFNPAMIGYVVLLISFPVQMTSWLPPHEIAVNIPGFIDAIQVIFSGHTTSGGDMNTLRLGIDGISQATPLDTFKTSVRAGHSVEEIMQYPIYSGILAGAGWQWVNLAWLAGGVWLLWQKAIRWHIPLSFLVTLALCATLGWLFSPDTLAAPQIHLLSGATMLGAFFILTDPVTASTTNRGRLIFGALAGLLVWMIRSFGGYPDGVAFCRPAGEHHGSSDRLLHASARLRPSQRVNHAENYPKTRHYVGALCSGFNRVNCGHQPDDQNDNC
;
A
#
# COMPACT_ATOMS: atom_id res chain seq x y z
N MET A 1 4.64 18.55 9.05
CA MET A 1 4.42 17.35 8.21
C MET A 1 3.02 17.28 7.61
N VAL A 2 1.95 17.40 8.41
CA VAL A 2 0.56 17.30 7.90
C VAL A 2 0.26 18.26 6.75
N VAL A 3 0.59 19.55 6.89
CA VAL A 3 0.37 20.57 5.85
C VAL A 3 1.09 20.21 4.54
N LEU A 4 2.34 19.77 4.64
CA LEU A 4 3.12 19.41 3.46
C LEU A 4 2.54 18.15 2.79
N GLY A 5 2.18 17.14 3.57
CA GLY A 5 1.53 15.93 3.07
C GLY A 5 0.19 16.21 2.37
N THR A 6 -0.65 17.09 2.94
CA THR A 6 -1.94 17.47 2.33
C THR A 6 -1.74 18.30 1.06
N VAL A 7 -0.76 19.20 1.02
CA VAL A 7 -0.41 19.96 -0.18
C VAL A 7 0.00 19.04 -1.33
N PHE A 8 0.90 18.07 -1.08
CA PHE A 8 1.29 17.12 -2.12
C PHE A 8 0.14 16.19 -2.54
N ALA A 9 -0.65 15.69 -1.59
CA ALA A 9 -1.82 14.86 -1.88
C ALA A 9 -2.87 15.60 -2.72
N VAL A 10 -3.16 16.87 -2.40
CA VAL A 10 -4.22 17.61 -3.08
C VAL A 10 -3.73 18.23 -4.38
N ILE A 11 -2.63 18.98 -4.34
CA ILE A 11 -2.17 19.76 -5.51
C ILE A 11 -1.56 18.83 -6.56
N ILE A 12 -0.60 18.00 -6.17
CA ILE A 12 0.17 17.18 -7.11
C ILE A 12 -0.60 15.92 -7.49
N ALA A 13 -1.08 15.16 -6.50
CA ALA A 13 -1.67 13.86 -6.79
C ALA A 13 -3.13 13.92 -7.28
N LYS A 14 -3.87 15.01 -7.00
CA LYS A 14 -5.28 15.14 -7.38
C LYS A 14 -5.54 16.25 -8.41
N GLN A 15 -5.09 17.49 -8.17
CA GLN A 15 -5.45 18.62 -9.05
C GLN A 15 -4.73 18.56 -10.41
N LEU A 16 -3.48 18.07 -10.45
CA LEU A 16 -2.71 17.97 -11.69
C LEU A 16 -3.37 17.05 -12.75
N TYR A 17 -4.16 16.07 -12.32
CA TYR A 17 -4.83 15.09 -13.18
C TYR A 17 -6.30 15.46 -13.52
N GLY A 18 -6.73 16.68 -13.21
CA GLY A 18 -8.08 17.16 -13.54
C GLY A 18 -9.13 16.95 -12.45
N GLY A 19 -8.72 16.67 -11.20
CA GLY A 19 -9.60 16.73 -10.03
C GLY A 19 -10.31 15.42 -9.67
N LEU A 20 -11.52 15.51 -9.10
CA LEU A 20 -12.24 14.36 -8.54
C LEU A 20 -12.63 13.33 -9.62
N GLY A 21 -12.10 12.12 -9.51
CA GLY A 21 -12.50 10.96 -10.34
C GLY A 21 -11.61 10.67 -11.56
N GLN A 22 -10.54 11.44 -11.77
CA GLN A 22 -9.51 11.17 -12.80
C GLN A 22 -8.14 10.81 -12.20
N ASN A 23 -8.08 10.52 -10.90
CA ASN A 23 -6.83 10.27 -10.21
C ASN A 23 -6.29 8.87 -10.57
N PRO A 24 -5.08 8.76 -11.14
CA PRO A 24 -4.49 7.45 -11.47
C PRO A 24 -4.13 6.63 -10.20
N PHE A 25 -3.94 7.30 -9.06
CA PHE A 25 -3.53 6.71 -7.79
C PHE A 25 -4.31 7.29 -6.61
N ASN A 26 -4.17 6.70 -5.41
CA ASN A 26 -4.70 7.30 -4.19
C ASN A 26 -3.96 8.61 -3.90
N PRO A 27 -4.63 9.77 -3.87
CA PRO A 27 -3.95 11.00 -3.50
C PRO A 27 -3.46 10.96 -2.04
N ALA A 28 -4.21 10.33 -1.14
CA ALA A 28 -3.83 10.21 0.27
C ALA A 28 -2.59 9.34 0.45
N MET A 29 -2.49 8.22 -0.28
CA MET A 29 -1.30 7.37 -0.20
C MET A 29 -0.08 8.01 -0.84
N ILE A 30 -0.24 8.80 -1.92
CA ILE A 30 0.89 9.57 -2.47
C ILE A 30 1.43 10.55 -1.44
N GLY A 31 0.55 11.31 -0.76
CA GLY A 31 0.97 12.22 0.31
C GLY A 31 1.71 11.50 1.43
N TYR A 32 1.22 10.33 1.85
CA TYR A 32 1.88 9.48 2.85
C TYR A 32 3.24 8.97 2.40
N VAL A 33 3.36 8.49 1.14
CA VAL A 33 4.64 8.01 0.58
C VAL A 33 5.67 9.13 0.51
N VAL A 34 5.27 10.34 0.10
CA VAL A 34 6.16 11.51 0.08
C VAL A 34 6.70 11.80 1.49
N LEU A 35 5.82 11.79 2.50
CA LEU A 35 6.26 12.00 3.88
C LEU A 35 7.18 10.89 4.40
N LEU A 36 6.92 9.63 4.06
CA LEU A 36 7.78 8.52 4.44
C LEU A 36 9.19 8.61 3.84
N ILE A 37 9.31 9.08 2.59
CA ILE A 37 10.60 9.20 1.90
C ILE A 37 11.34 10.45 2.38
N SER A 38 10.65 11.59 2.51
CA SER A 38 11.28 12.86 2.85
C SER A 38 11.54 13.05 4.35
N PHE A 39 10.72 12.45 5.22
CA PHE A 39 10.78 12.64 6.67
C PHE A 39 10.66 11.31 7.44
N PRO A 40 11.55 10.32 7.18
CA PRO A 40 11.44 8.98 7.74
C PRO A 40 11.53 8.98 9.27
N VAL A 41 12.47 9.74 9.85
CA VAL A 41 12.71 9.78 11.31
C VAL A 41 11.45 10.23 12.06
N GLN A 42 10.75 11.24 11.55
CA GLN A 42 9.54 11.77 12.17
C GLN A 42 8.34 10.82 12.01
N MET A 43 8.32 10.01 10.94
CA MET A 43 7.26 9.04 10.66
C MET A 43 7.44 7.71 11.41
N THR A 44 8.64 7.44 11.94
CA THR A 44 8.96 6.24 12.71
C THR A 44 9.17 6.52 14.20
N SER A 45 8.95 7.76 14.67
CA SER A 45 9.02 8.11 16.09
C SER A 45 7.67 7.84 16.77
N TRP A 46 7.61 6.85 17.67
CA TRP A 46 6.40 6.47 18.39
C TRP A 46 6.61 6.46 19.91
N LEU A 47 5.56 6.79 20.66
CA LEU A 47 5.56 6.57 22.10
C LEU A 47 5.21 5.10 22.39
N PRO A 48 5.80 4.48 23.43
CA PRO A 48 5.46 3.12 23.82
C PRO A 48 3.99 3.02 24.27
N PRO A 49 3.36 1.84 24.14
CA PRO A 49 2.03 1.59 24.70
C PRO A 49 1.99 1.87 26.21
N HIS A 50 0.83 2.32 26.71
CA HIS A 50 0.65 2.69 28.12
C HIS A 50 1.05 1.57 29.11
N GLU A 51 0.89 0.31 28.72
CA GLU A 51 1.26 -0.85 29.56
C GLU A 51 2.77 -1.03 29.74
N ILE A 52 3.58 -0.44 28.85
CA ILE A 52 5.04 -0.57 28.79
C ILE A 52 5.72 0.79 29.07
N ALA A 53 4.94 1.88 29.08
CA ALA A 53 5.45 3.23 29.29
C ALA A 53 5.89 3.45 30.74
N VAL A 54 7.15 3.86 30.92
CA VAL A 54 7.70 4.21 32.24
C VAL A 54 7.12 5.53 32.76
N ASN A 55 6.86 6.48 31.87
CA ASN A 55 6.24 7.77 32.18
C ASN A 55 4.94 7.91 31.38
N ILE A 56 3.82 8.01 32.09
CA ILE A 56 2.48 8.19 31.48
C ILE A 56 2.18 9.68 31.46
N PRO A 57 2.23 10.37 30.29
CA PRO A 57 1.90 11.78 30.23
C PRO A 57 0.42 11.98 30.56
N GLY A 58 0.11 12.88 31.49
CA GLY A 58 -1.26 13.31 31.74
C GLY A 58 -1.83 14.08 30.57
N PHE A 59 -3.14 14.32 30.56
CA PHE A 59 -3.81 15.09 29.51
C PHE A 59 -3.20 16.49 29.30
N ILE A 60 -2.85 17.17 30.40
CA ILE A 60 -2.23 18.50 30.36
C ILE A 60 -0.80 18.44 29.83
N ASP A 61 -0.03 17.42 30.21
CA ASP A 61 1.32 17.20 29.68
C ASP A 61 1.30 16.92 28.18
N ALA A 62 0.31 16.16 27.69
CA ALA A 62 0.15 15.91 26.27
C ALA A 62 -0.10 17.20 25.48
N ILE A 63 -0.97 18.09 25.98
CA ILE A 63 -1.21 19.39 25.36
C ILE A 63 0.06 20.24 25.34
N GLN A 64 0.78 20.33 26.47
CA GLN A 64 2.01 21.11 26.53
C GLN A 64 3.07 20.54 25.58
N VAL A 65 3.29 19.22 25.57
CA VAL A 65 4.24 18.59 24.64
C VAL A 65 3.90 18.87 23.17
N ILE A 66 2.61 18.95 22.81
CA ILE A 66 2.19 19.28 21.43
C ILE A 66 2.56 20.71 21.03
N PHE A 67 2.43 21.68 21.94
CA PHE A 67 2.60 23.11 21.62
C PHE A 67 3.97 23.68 21.99
N SER A 68 4.56 23.23 23.11
CA SER A 68 5.84 23.71 23.63
C SER A 68 6.97 22.70 23.48
N GLY A 69 6.68 21.42 23.20
CA GLY A 69 7.69 20.36 23.11
C GLY A 69 8.19 19.82 24.46
N HIS A 70 7.68 20.37 25.56
CA HIS A 70 8.07 20.03 26.93
C HIS A 70 6.85 19.67 27.77
N THR A 71 7.01 18.76 28.73
CA THR A 71 5.99 18.43 29.74
C THR A 71 5.91 19.49 30.83
N THR A 72 4.86 19.47 31.65
CA THR A 72 4.70 20.42 32.78
C THR A 72 5.80 20.28 33.82
N SER A 73 6.42 19.09 33.90
CA SER A 73 7.57 18.77 34.75
C SER A 73 8.93 19.11 34.12
N GLY A 74 8.96 19.70 32.92
CA GLY A 74 10.19 20.04 32.21
C GLY A 74 10.89 18.87 31.53
N GLY A 75 10.27 17.69 31.51
CA GLY A 75 10.75 16.55 30.73
C GLY A 75 10.58 16.77 29.23
N ASP A 76 11.67 16.61 28.48
CA ASP A 76 11.69 16.70 27.03
C ASP A 76 11.04 15.48 26.39
N MET A 77 10.65 15.62 25.11
CA MET A 77 10.11 14.54 24.29
C MET A 77 11.01 13.28 24.25
N ASN A 78 12.32 13.41 24.52
CA ASN A 78 13.24 12.28 24.68
C ASN A 78 13.10 11.55 26.02
N THR A 79 12.76 12.24 27.12
CA THR A 79 12.54 11.62 28.43
C THR A 79 11.28 10.76 28.49
N LEU A 80 10.25 11.16 27.74
CA LEU A 80 9.05 10.33 27.50
C LEU A 80 9.34 9.11 26.62
N ARG A 81 10.44 9.14 25.85
CA ARG A 81 10.90 8.02 25.02
C ARG A 81 11.85 7.07 25.77
N LEU A 82 12.59 7.56 26.79
CA LEU A 82 13.61 6.84 27.57
C LEU A 82 13.06 5.74 28.51
N GLY A 83 11.96 5.09 28.16
CA GLY A 83 11.57 3.80 28.71
C GLY A 83 12.10 2.69 27.81
N ILE A 84 13.13 1.96 28.28
CA ILE A 84 13.76 0.81 27.61
C ILE A 84 14.10 1.11 26.13
N ASP A 85 15.22 1.80 25.93
CA ASP A 85 15.84 2.12 24.64
C ASP A 85 15.92 0.88 23.73
N GLY A 86 14.97 0.77 22.79
CA GLY A 86 14.96 -0.24 21.73
C GLY A 86 13.60 -0.84 21.38
N ILE A 87 12.57 -0.73 22.23
CA ILE A 87 11.31 -1.49 22.07
C ILE A 87 10.15 -0.66 21.49
N SER A 88 10.27 0.67 21.41
CA SER A 88 9.23 1.54 20.82
C SER A 88 9.34 1.66 19.29
N GLN A 89 9.07 0.59 18.55
CA GLN A 89 8.86 0.70 17.10
C GLN A 89 7.38 0.92 16.75
N ALA A 90 7.15 1.39 15.51
CA ALA A 90 5.83 1.69 14.97
C ALA A 90 4.88 0.50 15.07
N THR A 91 5.39 -0.71 14.85
CA THR A 91 4.60 -1.94 14.81
C THR A 91 5.38 -3.15 15.36
N PRO A 92 4.68 -4.18 15.86
CA PRO A 92 5.26 -5.48 16.21
C PRO A 92 6.05 -6.14 15.07
N LEU A 93 5.71 -5.85 13.82
CA LEU A 93 6.48 -6.34 12.67
C LEU A 93 7.79 -5.56 12.47
N ASP A 94 7.77 -4.26 12.76
CA ASP A 94 8.96 -3.40 12.65
C ASP A 94 9.98 -3.74 13.73
N THR A 95 9.54 -3.86 14.99
CA THR A 95 10.36 -4.36 16.12
C THR A 95 11.03 -5.68 15.77
N PHE A 96 10.28 -6.65 15.24
CA PHE A 96 10.82 -7.96 14.86
C PHE A 96 11.98 -7.80 13.87
N LYS A 97 11.75 -7.03 12.81
CA LYS A 97 12.69 -6.82 11.72
C LYS A 97 13.93 -6.06 12.15
N THR A 98 13.76 -5.00 12.94
CA THR A 98 14.89 -4.23 13.48
C THR A 98 15.75 -5.08 14.40
N SER A 99 15.12 -5.91 15.25
CA SER A 99 15.85 -6.75 16.20
C SER A 99 16.57 -7.93 15.55
N VAL A 100 15.96 -8.56 14.53
CA VAL A 100 16.66 -9.59 13.72
C VAL A 100 17.87 -9.00 13.01
N ARG A 101 17.75 -7.77 12.47
CA ARG A 101 18.88 -7.06 11.82
C ARG A 101 19.96 -6.61 12.79
N ALA A 102 19.60 -6.37 14.05
CA ALA A 102 20.54 -6.11 15.12
C ALA A 102 21.25 -7.39 15.61
N GLY A 103 20.87 -8.58 15.11
CA GLY A 103 21.50 -9.86 15.42
C GLY A 103 20.88 -10.61 16.59
N HIS A 104 19.72 -10.18 17.10
CA HIS A 104 19.00 -10.90 18.15
C HIS A 104 18.34 -12.17 17.61
N SER A 105 18.33 -13.21 18.43
CA SER A 105 17.61 -14.46 18.15
C SER A 105 16.10 -14.25 18.19
N VAL A 106 15.35 -15.03 17.40
CA VAL A 106 13.88 -14.93 17.36
C VAL A 106 13.26 -15.25 18.72
N GLU A 107 13.87 -16.17 19.47
CA GLU A 107 13.45 -16.55 20.82
C GLU A 107 13.54 -15.38 21.80
N GLU A 108 14.60 -14.58 21.72
CA GLU A 108 14.78 -13.39 22.56
C GLU A 108 13.81 -12.27 22.16
N ILE A 109 13.56 -12.10 20.85
CA ILE A 109 12.64 -11.09 20.33
C ILE A 109 11.22 -11.36 20.81
N MET A 110 10.75 -12.62 20.76
CA MET A 110 9.39 -12.98 21.17
C MET A 110 9.15 -12.83 22.68
N GLN A 111 10.20 -12.66 23.48
CA GLN A 111 10.09 -12.36 24.91
C GLN A 111 9.90 -10.86 25.19
N TYR A 112 10.02 -9.99 24.18
CA TYR A 112 9.84 -8.56 24.39
C TYR A 112 8.41 -8.24 24.85
N PRO A 113 8.24 -7.23 25.73
CA PRO A 113 6.93 -6.85 26.26
C PRO A 113 5.91 -6.51 25.17
N ILE A 114 6.38 -6.05 24.01
CA ILE A 114 5.52 -5.75 22.86
C ILE A 114 4.78 -6.98 22.34
N TYR A 115 5.31 -8.20 22.51
CA TYR A 115 4.68 -9.46 22.07
C TYR A 115 3.90 -10.19 23.15
N SER A 116 3.74 -9.60 24.35
CA SER A 116 3.01 -10.21 25.47
C SER A 116 1.52 -10.50 25.21
N GLY A 117 0.97 -10.06 24.08
CA GLY A 117 -0.42 -10.30 23.66
C GLY A 117 -0.59 -11.57 22.80
N ILE A 118 -1.74 -12.24 22.94
CA ILE A 118 -2.06 -13.57 22.38
C ILE A 118 -1.93 -13.65 20.85
N LEU A 119 -2.16 -12.57 20.11
CA LEU A 119 -2.34 -12.63 18.64
C LEU A 119 -1.34 -11.81 17.82
N ALA A 120 -0.84 -10.68 18.33
CA ALA A 120 -0.01 -9.76 17.54
C ALA A 120 0.78 -8.74 18.36
N GLY A 121 0.85 -8.90 19.68
CA GLY A 121 1.42 -7.91 20.59
C GLY A 121 0.43 -6.99 21.28
N ALA A 122 0.91 -6.35 22.36
CA ALA A 122 0.12 -5.51 23.25
C ALA A 122 -0.41 -4.27 22.52
N GLY A 123 -1.72 -3.99 22.68
CA GLY A 123 -2.43 -2.88 22.05
C GLY A 123 -2.77 -3.06 20.56
N TRP A 124 -1.85 -3.60 19.76
CA TRP A 124 -2.03 -3.75 18.30
C TRP A 124 -3.16 -4.70 17.90
N GLN A 125 -3.40 -5.74 18.70
CA GLN A 125 -4.53 -6.65 18.49
C GLN A 125 -5.88 -5.92 18.43
N TRP A 126 -6.08 -4.92 19.29
CA TRP A 126 -7.35 -4.19 19.40
C TRP A 126 -7.54 -3.24 18.23
N VAL A 127 -6.47 -2.55 17.82
CA VAL A 127 -6.48 -1.67 16.64
C VAL A 127 -6.80 -2.49 15.39
N ASN A 128 -6.17 -3.65 15.24
CA ASN A 128 -6.38 -4.50 14.08
C ASN A 128 -7.80 -5.11 14.05
N LEU A 129 -8.31 -5.54 15.21
CA LEU A 129 -9.70 -6.01 15.34
C LEU A 129 -10.71 -4.90 15.01
N ALA A 130 -10.45 -3.66 15.42
CA ALA A 130 -11.31 -2.52 15.07
C ALA A 130 -11.34 -2.28 13.56
N TRP A 131 -10.19 -2.33 12.88
CA TRP A 131 -10.13 -2.23 11.42
C TRP A 131 -10.84 -3.39 10.73
N LEU A 132 -10.67 -4.62 11.22
CA LEU A 132 -11.35 -5.79 10.70
C LEU A 132 -12.87 -5.66 10.87
N ALA A 133 -13.34 -5.24 12.05
CA ALA A 133 -14.77 -5.03 12.32
C ALA A 133 -15.36 -3.96 11.39
N GLY A 134 -14.67 -2.83 11.21
CA GLY A 134 -15.07 -1.80 10.25
C GLY A 134 -15.10 -2.32 8.80
N GLY A 135 -14.12 -3.14 8.42
CA GLY A 135 -14.06 -3.78 7.10
C GLY A 135 -15.19 -4.78 6.85
N VAL A 136 -15.52 -5.60 7.85
CA VAL A 136 -16.66 -6.53 7.81
C VAL A 136 -17.98 -5.77 7.72
N TRP A 137 -18.11 -4.65 8.44
CA TRP A 137 -19.28 -3.78 8.35
C TRP A 137 -19.45 -3.19 6.94
N LEU A 138 -18.36 -2.74 6.29
CA LEU A 138 -18.40 -2.26 4.91
C LEU A 138 -18.75 -3.36 3.90
N LEU A 139 -18.33 -4.60 4.15
CA LEU A 139 -18.74 -5.77 3.34
C LEU A 139 -20.24 -6.05 3.52
N TRP A 140 -20.75 -5.97 4.75
CA TRP A 140 -22.16 -6.18 5.05
C TRP A 140 -23.06 -5.12 4.39
N GLN A 141 -22.63 -3.85 4.41
CA GLN A 141 -23.30 -2.76 3.68
C GLN A 141 -23.16 -2.86 2.16
N LYS A 142 -22.38 -3.83 1.64
CA LYS A 142 -22.08 -4.03 0.23
C LYS A 142 -21.44 -2.80 -0.44
N ALA A 143 -20.79 -1.94 0.34
CA ALA A 143 -20.03 -0.80 -0.16
C ALA A 143 -18.76 -1.26 -0.90
N ILE A 144 -18.13 -2.34 -0.40
CA ILE A 144 -16.93 -2.95 -0.96
C ILE A 144 -17.18 -4.39 -1.41
N ARG A 145 -16.41 -4.87 -2.39
CA ARG A 145 -16.47 -6.26 -2.89
C ARG A 145 -15.44 -7.11 -2.15
N TRP A 146 -15.84 -8.32 -1.72
CA TRP A 146 -14.97 -9.26 -1.00
C TRP A 146 -13.75 -9.76 -1.78
N HIS A 147 -13.76 -9.65 -3.12
CA HIS A 147 -12.71 -10.17 -3.99
C HIS A 147 -11.33 -9.53 -3.70
N ILE A 148 -11.28 -8.21 -3.49
CA ILE A 148 -10.01 -7.49 -3.27
C ILE A 148 -9.44 -7.78 -1.87
N PRO A 149 -10.20 -7.59 -0.76
CA PRO A 149 -9.66 -7.85 0.57
C PRO A 149 -9.27 -9.32 0.74
N LEU A 150 -10.08 -10.26 0.22
CA LEU A 150 -9.78 -11.69 0.34
C LEU A 150 -8.53 -12.08 -0.43
N SER A 151 -8.39 -11.68 -1.70
CA SER A 151 -7.19 -12.07 -2.47
C SER A 151 -5.92 -11.47 -1.91
N PHE A 152 -5.98 -10.23 -1.40
CA PHE A 152 -4.87 -9.59 -0.70
C PHE A 152 -4.45 -10.37 0.55
N LEU A 153 -5.38 -10.68 1.44
CA LEU A 153 -5.09 -11.38 2.69
C LEU A 153 -4.61 -12.82 2.45
N VAL A 154 -5.24 -13.54 1.51
CA VAL A 154 -4.84 -14.91 1.17
C VAL A 154 -3.43 -14.94 0.59
N THR A 155 -3.10 -14.07 -0.36
CA THR A 155 -1.75 -14.05 -0.94
C THR A 155 -0.71 -13.63 0.10
N LEU A 156 -1.01 -12.64 0.93
CA LEU A 156 -0.09 -12.24 2.01
C LEU A 156 0.14 -13.38 3.00
N ALA A 157 -0.92 -14.09 3.42
CA ALA A 157 -0.82 -15.23 4.31
C ALA A 157 -0.01 -16.38 3.68
N LEU A 158 -0.24 -16.67 2.41
CA LEU A 158 0.46 -17.73 1.68
C LEU A 158 1.95 -17.40 1.52
N CYS A 159 2.28 -16.19 1.09
CA CYS A 159 3.69 -15.79 0.97
C CYS A 159 4.40 -15.73 2.33
N ALA A 160 3.72 -15.25 3.38
CA ALA A 160 4.27 -15.22 4.73
C ALA A 160 4.48 -16.62 5.32
N THR A 161 3.52 -17.53 5.14
CA THR A 161 3.65 -18.93 5.58
C THR A 161 4.79 -19.63 4.87
N LEU A 162 4.89 -19.49 3.54
CA LEU A 162 6.01 -20.06 2.78
C LEU A 162 7.36 -19.48 3.23
N GLY A 163 7.45 -18.16 3.36
CA GLY A 163 8.68 -17.50 3.84
C GLY A 163 9.11 -18.01 5.21
N TRP A 164 8.19 -18.07 6.16
CA TRP A 164 8.45 -18.57 7.50
C TRP A 164 8.87 -20.06 7.52
N LEU A 165 8.27 -20.89 6.67
CA LEU A 165 8.66 -22.31 6.56
C LEU A 165 10.07 -22.52 6.00
N PHE A 166 10.52 -21.65 5.08
CA PHE A 166 11.86 -21.77 4.48
C PHE A 166 12.96 -21.14 5.35
N SER A 167 12.66 -20.10 6.13
CA SER A 167 13.65 -19.42 6.97
C SER A 167 12.99 -18.84 8.23
N PRO A 168 12.67 -19.68 9.22
CA PRO A 168 11.97 -19.26 10.45
C PRO A 168 12.81 -18.30 11.30
N ASP A 169 14.14 -18.35 11.19
CA ASP A 169 15.07 -17.54 11.99
C ASP A 169 15.15 -16.08 11.53
N THR A 170 14.69 -15.78 10.31
CA THR A 170 14.80 -14.43 9.70
C THR A 170 13.46 -13.82 9.33
N LEU A 171 12.41 -14.63 9.13
CA LEU A 171 11.11 -14.19 8.67
C LEU A 171 10.06 -14.37 9.77
N ALA A 172 9.21 -13.36 9.93
CA ALA A 172 8.18 -13.36 10.97
C ALA A 172 7.06 -14.38 10.66
N ALA A 173 6.43 -14.87 11.72
CA ALA A 173 5.26 -15.74 11.60
C ALA A 173 4.12 -15.04 10.83
N PRO A 174 3.29 -15.80 10.08
CA PRO A 174 2.22 -15.24 9.24
C PRO A 174 1.19 -14.43 10.03
N GLN A 175 0.95 -14.79 11.28
CA GLN A 175 0.08 -14.04 12.19
C GLN A 175 0.56 -12.60 12.42
N ILE A 176 1.88 -12.38 12.54
CA ILE A 176 2.46 -11.04 12.70
C ILE A 176 2.25 -10.25 11.39
N HIS A 177 2.42 -10.86 10.22
CA HIS A 177 2.15 -10.17 8.95
C HIS A 177 0.67 -9.78 8.75
N LEU A 178 -0.27 -10.62 9.19
CA LEU A 178 -1.70 -10.38 9.03
C LEU A 178 -2.27 -9.43 10.10
N LEU A 179 -1.81 -9.58 11.34
CA LEU A 179 -2.39 -8.91 12.51
C LEU A 179 -1.59 -7.71 13.01
N SER A 180 -0.39 -7.47 12.47
CA SER A 180 0.41 -6.27 12.74
C SER A 180 0.38 -5.27 11.58
N GLY A 181 0.60 -4.00 11.93
CA GLY A 181 0.78 -2.89 11.00
C GLY A 181 -0.49 -2.51 10.25
N ALA A 182 -0.33 -1.91 9.07
CA ALA A 182 -1.45 -1.37 8.29
C ALA A 182 -2.21 -2.41 7.46
N THR A 183 -2.12 -3.72 7.76
CA THR A 183 -2.65 -4.78 6.88
C THR A 183 -4.16 -4.74 6.72
N MET A 184 -4.93 -4.70 7.82
CA MET A 184 -6.40 -4.68 7.75
C MET A 184 -6.91 -3.32 7.27
N LEU A 185 -6.30 -2.22 7.71
CA LEU A 185 -6.56 -0.88 7.16
C LEU A 185 -6.36 -0.88 5.63
N GLY A 186 -5.23 -1.44 5.18
CA GLY A 186 -4.89 -1.63 3.78
C GLY A 186 -5.95 -2.41 3.02
N ALA A 187 -6.24 -3.62 3.50
CA ALA A 187 -7.13 -4.56 2.86
C ALA A 187 -8.54 -3.99 2.65
N PHE A 188 -9.10 -3.30 3.66
CA PHE A 188 -10.51 -2.92 3.67
C PHE A 188 -10.78 -1.46 3.30
N PHE A 189 -9.83 -0.54 3.52
CA PHE A 189 -10.07 0.90 3.33
C PHE A 189 -9.17 1.52 2.25
N ILE A 190 -7.98 0.97 2.01
CA ILE A 190 -7.05 1.52 1.01
C ILE A 190 -7.22 0.78 -0.32
N LEU A 191 -7.11 -0.55 -0.36
CA LEU A 191 -7.16 -1.29 -1.62
C LEU A 191 -8.55 -1.30 -2.28
N THR A 192 -9.61 -1.02 -1.53
CA THR A 192 -11.02 -1.06 -1.97
C THR A 192 -11.53 0.25 -2.55
N ASP A 193 -10.66 1.26 -2.70
CA ASP A 193 -11.00 2.56 -3.27
C ASP A 193 -11.52 2.44 -4.72
N PRO A 194 -12.77 2.86 -5.00
CA PRO A 194 -13.46 2.58 -6.26
C PRO A 194 -12.87 3.29 -7.47
N VAL A 195 -12.08 4.35 -7.28
CA VAL A 195 -11.51 5.13 -8.40
C VAL A 195 -10.33 4.41 -9.04
N THR A 196 -9.55 3.69 -8.24
CA THR A 196 -8.30 3.04 -8.69
C THR A 196 -8.39 1.52 -8.77
N ALA A 197 -9.40 0.92 -8.14
CA ALA A 197 -9.56 -0.53 -8.13
C ALA A 197 -10.10 -1.05 -9.48
N SER A 198 -9.68 -2.26 -9.86
CA SER A 198 -10.21 -2.93 -11.06
C SER A 198 -11.72 -3.16 -10.97
N THR A 199 -12.43 -2.97 -12.08
CA THR A 199 -13.89 -3.10 -12.18
C THR A 199 -14.35 -4.54 -12.42
N THR A 200 -13.48 -5.40 -12.98
CA THR A 200 -13.80 -6.80 -13.29
C THR A 200 -13.53 -7.74 -12.11
N ASN A 201 -14.32 -8.82 -11.96
CA ASN A 201 -14.13 -9.76 -10.84
C ASN A 201 -12.77 -10.48 -10.88
N ARG A 202 -12.32 -10.89 -12.08
CA ARG A 202 -10.99 -11.50 -12.28
C ARG A 202 -9.87 -10.50 -12.02
N GLY A 203 -10.02 -9.26 -12.54
CA GLY A 203 -9.05 -8.19 -12.31
C GLY A 203 -8.91 -7.83 -10.84
N ARG A 204 -9.99 -7.82 -10.06
CA ARG A 204 -9.95 -7.61 -8.60
C ARG A 204 -9.14 -8.67 -7.85
N LEU A 205 -9.27 -9.94 -8.25
CA LEU A 205 -8.51 -11.03 -7.63
C LEU A 205 -7.02 -10.88 -7.92
N ILE A 206 -6.65 -10.68 -9.19
CA ILE A 206 -5.25 -10.48 -9.61
C ILE A 206 -4.66 -9.24 -8.94
N PHE A 207 -5.40 -8.13 -8.92
CA PHE A 207 -4.98 -6.89 -8.29
C PHE A 207 -4.67 -7.07 -6.80
N GLY A 208 -5.59 -7.66 -6.03
CA GLY A 208 -5.35 -7.91 -4.61
C GLY A 208 -4.22 -8.93 -4.39
N ALA A 209 -4.07 -9.94 -5.25
CA ALA A 209 -2.98 -10.91 -5.14
C ALA A 209 -1.61 -10.27 -5.41
N LEU A 210 -1.46 -9.48 -6.47
CA LEU A 210 -0.24 -8.72 -6.75
C LEU A 210 0.09 -7.76 -5.61
N ALA A 211 -0.94 -7.15 -5.02
CA ALA A 211 -0.75 -6.30 -3.87
C ALA A 211 -0.31 -7.10 -2.62
N GLY A 212 -0.90 -8.26 -2.36
CA GLY A 212 -0.47 -9.12 -1.24
C GLY A 212 1.00 -9.53 -1.35
N LEU A 213 1.42 -9.91 -2.57
CA LEU A 213 2.79 -10.30 -2.89
C LEU A 213 3.78 -9.15 -2.71
N LEU A 214 3.47 -7.97 -3.26
CA LEU A 214 4.35 -6.82 -3.17
C LEU A 214 4.46 -6.28 -1.73
N VAL A 215 3.36 -6.28 -0.95
CA VAL A 215 3.43 -5.98 0.50
C VAL A 215 4.33 -6.96 1.23
N TRP A 216 4.19 -8.26 0.97
CA TRP A 216 5.05 -9.27 1.60
C TRP A 216 6.51 -9.03 1.25
N MET A 217 6.84 -8.81 -0.02
CA MET A 217 8.20 -8.57 -0.48
C MET A 217 8.83 -7.33 0.18
N ILE A 218 8.08 -6.24 0.32
CA ILE A 218 8.56 -5.03 1.02
C ILE A 218 8.74 -5.29 2.51
N ARG A 219 7.84 -6.06 3.14
CA ARG A 219 7.94 -6.38 4.57
C ARG A 219 9.10 -7.31 4.87
N SER A 220 9.37 -8.29 4.02
CA SER A 220 10.47 -9.24 4.18
C SER A 220 11.83 -8.63 3.83
N PHE A 221 11.93 -7.97 2.67
CA PHE A 221 13.22 -7.53 2.12
C PHE A 221 13.43 -6.01 2.11
N GLY A 222 12.37 -5.22 2.16
CA GLY A 222 12.45 -3.76 2.08
C GLY A 222 13.00 -3.09 3.34
N GLY A 223 13.31 -1.79 3.25
CA GLY A 223 13.72 -0.97 4.39
C GLY A 223 12.55 -0.43 5.23
N TYR A 224 11.32 -0.49 4.72
CA TYR A 224 10.15 0.11 5.36
C TYR A 224 9.34 -0.92 6.18
N PRO A 225 8.68 -0.47 7.27
CA PRO A 225 7.85 -1.33 8.12
C PRO A 225 6.50 -1.71 7.47
N ASP A 226 5.93 -0.82 6.65
CA ASP A 226 4.64 -1.04 5.99
C ASP A 226 4.74 -0.86 4.47
N GLY A 227 4.44 -1.94 3.73
CA GLY A 227 4.45 -1.94 2.27
C GLY A 227 3.13 -1.49 1.63
N VAL A 228 2.03 -1.42 2.41
CA VAL A 228 0.66 -1.20 1.90
C VAL A 228 0.53 0.08 1.08
N ALA A 229 1.24 1.13 1.45
CA ALA A 229 1.22 2.42 0.77
C ALA A 229 1.84 2.39 -0.63
N PHE A 230 2.89 1.62 -0.81
CA PHE A 230 3.59 1.43 -2.09
C PHE A 230 2.87 0.40 -2.97
N CYS A 231 1.95 -0.34 -2.37
CA CYS A 231 1.40 -1.54 -2.94
C CYS A 231 0.05 -1.35 -3.63
N ARG A 232 -0.24 -0.13 -4.04
CA ARG A 232 -1.27 0.12 -5.03
C ARG A 232 -0.55 0.16 -6.38
N PRO A 233 -0.54 -0.93 -7.17
CA PRO A 233 -0.21 -0.83 -8.58
C PRO A 233 -0.99 0.35 -9.16
N ALA A 234 -0.33 1.18 -9.95
CA ALA A 234 -1.04 2.10 -10.83
C ALA A 234 -2.16 1.28 -11.45
N GLY A 235 -3.40 1.66 -11.17
CA GLY A 235 -4.53 1.05 -11.85
C GLY A 235 -4.31 1.39 -13.31
N GLU A 236 -3.65 0.48 -14.01
CA GLU A 236 -3.40 0.59 -15.43
C GLU A 236 -4.76 0.82 -16.07
N HIS A 237 -4.76 1.58 -17.16
CA HIS A 237 -5.92 2.12 -17.86
C HIS A 237 -7.05 1.13 -18.24
N HIS A 238 -7.02 -0.13 -17.78
CA HIS A 238 -8.10 -1.10 -17.82
C HIS A 238 -9.46 -0.57 -17.35
N GLY A 239 -9.54 0.35 -16.38
CA GLY A 239 -10.83 0.96 -16.03
C GLY A 239 -11.44 1.85 -17.15
N SER A 240 -10.58 2.40 -18.02
CA SER A 240 -10.97 3.13 -19.23
C SER A 240 -11.15 2.18 -20.41
N SER A 241 -10.27 1.19 -20.57
CA SER A 241 -10.36 0.18 -21.62
C SER A 241 -11.58 -0.71 -21.45
N ASP A 242 -11.98 -1.08 -20.23
CA ASP A 242 -13.19 -1.87 -19.96
C ASP A 242 -14.46 -1.05 -20.24
N ARG A 243 -14.44 0.26 -19.94
CA ARG A 243 -15.53 1.16 -20.32
C ARG A 243 -15.63 1.30 -21.84
N LEU A 244 -14.50 1.41 -22.53
CA LEU A 244 -14.43 1.46 -23.98
C LEU A 244 -14.76 0.11 -24.63
N LEU A 245 -14.40 -1.02 -24.04
CA LEU A 245 -14.70 -2.37 -24.49
C LEU A 245 -16.19 -2.68 -24.31
N HIS A 246 -16.78 -2.31 -23.17
CA HIS A 246 -18.23 -2.44 -22.96
C HIS A 246 -19.07 -1.41 -23.74
N ALA A 247 -18.51 -0.24 -24.08
CA ALA A 247 -19.14 0.72 -24.97
C ALA A 247 -19.06 0.27 -26.43
N SER A 248 -17.90 -0.21 -26.88
CA SER A 248 -17.67 -0.69 -28.25
C SER A 248 -18.31 -2.06 -28.54
N ALA A 249 -18.50 -2.91 -27.52
CA ALA A 249 -19.25 -4.16 -27.63
C ALA A 249 -20.75 -3.94 -27.89
N ARG A 250 -21.28 -2.73 -27.68
CA ARG A 250 -22.66 -2.34 -28.00
C ARG A 250 -22.82 -1.67 -29.36
N LEU A 251 -21.72 -1.43 -30.08
CA LEU A 251 -21.74 -0.79 -31.39
C LEU A 251 -21.75 -1.81 -32.52
N ARG A 252 -22.57 -1.55 -33.54
CA ARG A 252 -22.57 -2.32 -34.80
C ARG A 252 -21.17 -2.26 -35.45
N PRO A 253 -20.72 -3.30 -36.18
CA PRO A 253 -19.38 -3.35 -36.76
C PRO A 253 -18.99 -2.11 -37.57
N SER A 254 -19.92 -1.52 -38.31
CA SER A 254 -19.72 -0.28 -39.09
C SER A 254 -19.51 0.98 -38.23
N GLN A 255 -19.95 0.99 -36.96
CA GLN A 255 -19.80 2.13 -36.06
C GLN A 255 -18.57 2.04 -35.16
N ARG A 256 -17.91 0.87 -35.08
CA ARG A 256 -16.65 0.71 -34.33
C ARG A 256 -15.49 1.46 -34.98
N VAL A 257 -15.46 1.55 -36.31
CA VAL A 257 -14.40 2.24 -37.05
C VAL A 257 -14.45 3.76 -36.80
N ASN A 258 -15.64 4.35 -36.89
CA ASN A 258 -15.83 5.79 -36.66
C ASN A 258 -15.67 6.20 -35.19
N HIS A 259 -15.99 5.31 -34.25
CA HIS A 259 -15.80 5.57 -32.82
C HIS A 259 -14.31 5.54 -32.41
N ALA A 260 -13.44 4.83 -33.14
CA ALA A 260 -12.01 4.82 -32.87
C ALA A 260 -11.30 6.12 -33.33
N GLU A 261 -11.89 6.82 -34.30
CA GLU A 261 -11.34 8.03 -34.92
C GLU A 261 -11.53 9.30 -34.07
N ASN A 262 -12.58 9.35 -33.25
CA ASN A 262 -12.92 10.51 -32.41
C ASN A 262 -12.15 10.61 -31.07
N TYR A 263 -11.30 9.65 -30.73
CA TYR A 263 -10.50 9.69 -29.49
C TYR A 263 -9.01 9.92 -29.81
N PRO A 264 -8.43 11.10 -29.51
CA PRO A 264 -7.04 11.39 -29.83
C PRO A 264 -6.03 10.51 -29.06
N LYS A 265 -6.44 9.85 -27.97
CA LYS A 265 -5.60 8.92 -27.19
C LYS A 265 -5.41 7.55 -27.84
N THR A 266 -6.27 7.13 -28.78
CA THR A 266 -6.14 5.84 -29.50
C THR A 266 -5.23 5.91 -30.73
N ARG A 267 -5.03 7.09 -31.33
CA ARG A 267 -4.12 7.27 -32.48
C ARG A 267 -2.65 6.94 -32.16
N HIS A 268 -2.19 7.25 -30.94
CA HIS A 268 -0.80 6.98 -30.55
C HIS A 268 -0.47 5.50 -30.33
N TYR A 269 -1.46 4.65 -30.04
CA TYR A 269 -1.22 3.24 -29.72
C TYR A 269 -1.56 2.29 -30.88
N VAL A 270 -2.56 2.60 -31.72
CA VAL A 270 -2.82 1.82 -32.94
C VAL A 270 -1.72 2.05 -34.00
N GLY A 271 -1.14 3.27 -34.05
CA GLY A 271 0.03 3.53 -34.90
C GLY A 271 1.30 2.78 -34.47
N ALA A 272 1.47 2.51 -33.17
CA ALA A 272 2.61 1.75 -32.65
C ALA A 272 2.44 0.23 -32.85
N LEU A 273 1.21 -0.29 -32.75
CA LEU A 273 0.90 -1.70 -33.01
C LEU A 273 0.90 -2.04 -34.52
N CYS A 274 0.39 -1.16 -35.39
CA CYS A 274 0.45 -1.39 -36.84
C CYS A 274 1.87 -1.18 -37.42
N SER A 275 2.70 -0.31 -36.85
CA SER A 275 4.10 -0.16 -37.28
C SER A 275 5.02 -1.27 -36.75
N GLY A 276 4.68 -1.89 -35.61
CA GLY A 276 5.39 -3.04 -35.07
C GLY A 276 5.04 -4.37 -35.76
N PHE A 277 3.81 -4.54 -36.26
CA PHE A 277 3.38 -5.80 -36.88
C PHE A 277 3.79 -5.93 -38.36
N ASN A 278 3.97 -4.82 -39.09
CA ASN A 278 4.45 -4.84 -40.48
C ASN A 278 5.97 -4.97 -40.64
N ARG A 279 6.76 -4.87 -39.56
CA ARG A 279 8.22 -5.09 -39.62
C ARG A 279 8.67 -6.54 -39.36
N VAL A 280 7.76 -7.42 -38.93
CA VAL A 280 8.11 -8.82 -38.61
C VAL A 280 7.83 -9.78 -39.77
N ASN A 281 7.14 -9.34 -40.84
CA ASN A 281 6.77 -10.20 -41.98
C ASN A 281 7.38 -9.82 -43.33
N CYS A 282 8.32 -8.88 -43.39
CA CYS A 282 9.11 -8.60 -44.60
C CYS A 282 10.58 -8.92 -44.35
N GLY A 283 10.87 -10.21 -44.16
CA GLY A 283 12.21 -10.75 -43.99
C GLY A 283 12.51 -11.84 -45.02
N HIS A 284 12.36 -11.56 -46.32
CA HIS A 284 13.08 -12.23 -47.41
C HIS A 284 12.63 -11.69 -48.78
N GLN A 285 13.44 -10.83 -49.38
CA GLN A 285 13.68 -10.82 -50.83
C GLN A 285 14.88 -9.86 -51.09
N PRO A 286 15.93 -10.28 -51.81
CA PRO A 286 16.98 -9.37 -52.24
C PRO A 286 16.60 -8.65 -53.54
N ASP A 287 17.32 -7.55 -53.77
CA ASP A 287 17.58 -6.86 -55.02
C ASP A 287 16.59 -5.81 -55.58
N ASP A 288 17.27 -4.74 -56.01
CA ASP A 288 17.06 -3.89 -57.18
C ASP A 288 16.15 -2.63 -57.14
N GLN A 289 16.85 -1.51 -57.38
CA GLN A 289 16.59 -0.46 -58.37
C GLN A 289 15.27 0.37 -58.35
N ASN A 290 15.53 1.68 -58.42
CA ASN A 290 14.85 2.71 -59.22
C ASN A 290 13.59 3.44 -58.73
N ASP A 291 13.79 4.76 -58.60
CA ASP A 291 13.07 5.86 -59.28
C ASP A 291 11.55 6.05 -59.13
N ASN A 292 11.22 7.26 -58.63
CA ASN A 292 10.31 8.25 -59.20
C ASN A 292 8.93 7.80 -59.72
N CYS A 293 7.88 8.16 -58.98
CA CYS A 293 6.71 8.96 -59.41
C CYS A 293 5.77 9.16 -58.21
#